data_AF-A0A9E4FDJ9-F1
#
_entry.id   AF-A0A9E4FDJ9-F1
#
_cell.length_a   1.000
_cell.length_b   1.000
_cell.length_c   1.000
_cell.angle_alpha   90.00
_cell.angle_beta   90.00
_cell.angle_gamma   90.00
#
_symmetry.space_group_name_H-M   'P 1'
#
loop_
_entity.id
_entity.type
_entity.pdbx_description
1 polymer ?
#
loop_
_entity_poly.entity_id
_entity_poly.type
_entity_poly.pdbx_seq_one_letter_code
_entity_poly.pdbx_strand_id
1 'polypeptide(L)'
;MDSIVFANPNWVHGVWPALALVVALAFVEFRGRDLLARFVSSTMQTRLAQGASTTRRIVKLVLILATLLFGVVALMRPQTPGGTEAIAARRISADIMVVLDVSKSMLAEDAAPNRLARAKADVAEFVDRVTGHRVGLVAFAGRAAVMSPLTTDYGFFHLVLKGVGATSVSRGGTRIGDAIHKAVAAFGVNRGVSRVMLLITDGEDHDSFPMDAVEEAVNAGIRIVAIGFGSE
;
A
#
# COMPACT_ATOMS: atom_id res chain seq x y z
N MET A 1 0.57 27.99 8.29
CA MET A 1 -0.87 28.24 8.52
C MET A 1 -1.59 27.45 7.46
N ASP A 2 -1.95 26.21 7.79
CA ASP A 2 -2.55 25.30 6.81
C ASP A 2 -3.96 25.78 6.50
N SER A 3 -4.21 26.09 5.22
CA SER A 3 -5.51 26.59 4.77
C SER A 3 -6.56 25.49 4.85
N ILE A 4 -7.68 25.74 5.54
CA ILE A 4 -8.83 24.82 5.57
C ILE A 4 -9.36 24.63 4.15
N VAL A 5 -9.46 23.38 3.69
CA VAL A 5 -10.06 23.03 2.40
C VAL A 5 -11.41 22.37 2.65
N PHE A 6 -12.44 22.78 1.91
CA PHE A 6 -13.76 22.16 1.99
C PHE A 6 -13.89 21.08 0.92
N ALA A 7 -14.19 19.84 1.31
CA ALA A 7 -14.31 18.75 0.34
C ALA A 7 -15.52 18.91 -0.59
N ASN A 8 -16.60 19.52 -0.10
CA ASN A 8 -17.81 19.76 -0.88
C ASN A 8 -18.31 21.21 -0.71
N PRO A 9 -17.71 22.19 -1.40
CA PRO A 9 -18.06 23.60 -1.23
C PRO A 9 -19.50 23.94 -1.65
N ASN A 10 -20.10 23.15 -2.55
CA ASN A 10 -21.46 23.37 -3.05
C ASN A 10 -22.54 23.26 -1.97
N TRP A 11 -22.26 22.62 -0.82
CA TRP A 11 -23.20 22.56 0.30
C TRP A 11 -23.42 23.91 0.99
N VAL A 12 -22.64 24.94 0.67
CA VAL A 12 -22.86 26.31 1.16
C VAL A 12 -24.28 26.81 0.84
N HIS A 13 -24.87 26.36 -0.27
CA HIS A 13 -26.25 26.71 -0.64
C HIS A 13 -27.31 26.15 0.32
N GLY A 14 -26.95 25.21 1.19
CA GLY A 14 -27.80 24.70 2.28
C GLY A 14 -28.19 25.75 3.32
N VAL A 15 -27.50 26.90 3.36
CA VAL A 15 -27.89 28.05 4.20
C VAL A 15 -29.25 28.63 3.79
N TRP A 16 -29.57 28.66 2.49
CA TRP A 16 -30.83 29.21 1.99
C TRP A 16 -32.07 28.41 2.45
N PRO A 17 -32.15 27.07 2.29
CA PRO A 17 -33.26 26.31 2.81
C PRO A 17 -33.32 26.31 4.34
N ALA A 18 -32.17 26.35 5.04
CA ALA A 18 -32.14 26.48 6.50
C ALA A 18 -32.77 27.80 6.96
N LEU A 19 -32.43 28.93 6.32
CA LEU A 19 -33.02 30.23 6.62
C LEU A 19 -34.52 30.26 6.28
N ALA A 20 -34.91 29.71 5.11
CA ALA A 20 -36.31 29.62 4.70
C ALA A 20 -37.15 28.82 5.72
N LEU A 21 -36.61 27.72 6.24
CA LEU A 21 -37.27 26.91 7.26
C LEU A 21 -37.46 27.69 8.58
N VAL A 22 -36.43 28.42 9.04
CA VAL A 22 -36.53 29.23 10.27
C VAL A 22 -37.52 30.38 10.10
N VAL A 23 -37.55 31.03 8.93
CA VAL A 23 -38.55 32.07 8.61
C VAL A 23 -39.95 31.47 8.55
N ALA A 24 -40.14 30.31 7.91
CA ALA A 24 -41.42 29.62 7.86
C ALA A 24 -41.91 29.24 9.27
N LEU A 25 -41.02 28.69 10.11
CA LEU A 25 -41.33 28.41 11.51
C LEU A 25 -41.72 29.68 12.26
N ALA A 26 -40.93 30.75 12.16
CA ALA A 26 -41.27 32.03 12.76
C ALA A 26 -42.65 32.53 12.28
N PHE A 27 -42.93 32.48 10.98
CA PHE A 27 -44.20 32.90 10.38
C PHE A 27 -45.40 32.08 10.86
N VAL A 28 -45.30 30.76 10.90
CA VAL A 28 -46.34 29.87 11.46
C VAL A 28 -46.59 30.20 12.92
N GLU A 29 -45.52 30.43 13.66
CA GLU A 29 -45.58 30.71 15.09
C GLU A 29 -46.16 32.13 15.32
N PHE A 30 -45.97 33.09 14.41
CA PHE A 30 -46.60 34.43 14.44
C PHE A 30 -48.08 34.36 14.04
N ARG A 31 -48.42 33.68 12.94
CA ARG A 31 -49.81 33.53 12.46
C ARG A 31 -50.68 32.64 13.35
N GLY A 32 -50.09 31.64 14.01
CA GLY A 32 -50.78 30.81 14.99
C GLY A 32 -51.37 31.62 16.14
N ARG A 33 -50.75 32.77 16.48
CA ARG A 33 -51.29 33.73 17.46
C ARG A 33 -52.57 34.39 16.96
N ASP A 34 -52.57 34.85 15.71
CA ASP A 34 -53.73 35.52 15.10
C ASP A 34 -54.91 34.57 14.88
N LEU A 35 -54.64 33.30 14.54
CA LEU A 35 -55.68 32.29 14.34
C LEU A 35 -56.27 31.78 15.66
N LEU A 36 -55.44 31.54 16.68
CA LEU A 36 -55.92 31.20 18.03
C LEU A 36 -56.68 32.36 18.68
N ALA A 37 -56.30 33.61 18.38
CA ALA A 37 -56.99 34.80 18.86
C ALA A 37 -58.43 34.94 18.31
N ARG A 38 -58.73 34.32 17.16
CA ARG A 38 -60.06 34.36 16.51
C ARG A 38 -61.01 33.25 16.98
N PHE A 39 -60.51 32.17 17.57
CA PHE A 39 -61.30 30.99 17.95
C PHE A 39 -61.47 30.78 19.47
N VAL A 40 -60.72 31.49 20.31
CA VAL A 40 -60.74 31.30 21.77
C VAL A 40 -61.20 32.59 22.46
N SER A 41 -62.20 32.50 23.35
CA SER A 41 -62.68 33.64 24.15
C SER A 41 -61.55 34.25 24.99
N SER A 42 -61.58 35.58 25.19
CA SER A 42 -60.54 36.39 25.85
C SER A 42 -60.13 35.87 27.25
N THR A 43 -61.00 35.11 27.91
CA THR A 43 -60.78 34.51 29.24
C THR A 43 -59.99 33.20 29.24
N MET A 44 -59.95 32.44 28.14
CA MET A 44 -59.12 31.22 28.03
C MET A 44 -57.73 31.50 27.44
N GLN A 45 -57.58 32.60 26.69
CA GLN A 45 -56.28 33.02 26.16
C GLN A 45 -55.28 33.35 27.28
N THR A 46 -55.72 33.95 28.38
CA THR A 46 -54.84 34.29 29.51
C THR A 46 -54.28 33.07 30.26
N ARG A 47 -54.96 31.92 30.25
CA ARG A 47 -54.43 30.69 30.87
C ARG A 47 -53.54 29.86 29.94
N LEU A 48 -53.79 29.86 28.63
CA LEU A 48 -52.94 29.15 27.66
C LEU A 48 -51.73 29.97 27.17
N ALA A 49 -51.86 31.30 27.05
CA ALA A 49 -50.82 32.17 26.50
C ALA A 49 -49.79 32.67 27.53
N GLN A 50 -49.97 32.39 28.82
CA GLN A 50 -49.01 32.76 29.87
C GLN A 50 -47.68 31.97 29.84
N GLY A 51 -47.51 31.00 28.94
CA GLY A 51 -46.39 30.04 29.01
C GLY A 51 -45.16 30.30 28.14
N ALA A 52 -45.21 31.18 27.13
CA ALA A 52 -44.09 31.33 26.21
C ALA A 52 -43.48 32.73 26.31
N SER A 53 -42.52 32.89 27.23
CA SER A 53 -41.63 34.06 27.25
C SER A 53 -41.09 34.32 25.85
N THR A 54 -41.30 35.53 25.32
CA THR A 54 -40.75 35.96 24.02
C THR A 54 -39.26 35.66 23.92
N THR A 55 -38.54 35.82 25.05
CA THR A 55 -37.12 35.48 25.16
C THR A 55 -36.85 34.00 24.91
N ARG A 56 -37.58 33.08 25.55
CA ARG A 56 -37.41 31.63 25.36
C ARG A 56 -37.67 31.21 23.91
N ARG A 57 -38.60 31.89 23.26
CA ARG A 57 -38.97 31.64 21.86
C ARG A 57 -37.91 32.13 20.88
N ILE A 58 -37.38 33.34 21.08
CA ILE A 58 -36.24 33.85 20.30
C ILE A 58 -35.04 32.93 20.48
N VAL A 59 -34.73 32.54 21.73
CA VAL A 59 -33.63 31.60 22.03
C VAL A 59 -33.84 30.27 21.30
N LYS A 60 -35.05 29.70 21.28
CA LYS A 60 -35.36 28.48 20.53
C LYS A 60 -35.08 28.63 19.04
N LEU A 61 -35.55 29.72 18.40
CA LEU A 61 -35.31 29.96 16.97
C LEU A 61 -33.82 30.17 16.65
N VAL A 62 -33.10 30.89 17.52
CA VAL A 62 -31.65 31.09 17.40
C VAL A 62 -30.90 29.77 17.50
N LEU A 63 -31.27 28.89 18.46
CA LEU A 63 -30.67 27.57 18.61
C LEU A 63 -30.94 26.66 17.41
N ILE A 64 -32.17 26.68 16.87
CA ILE A 64 -32.51 25.93 15.66
C ILE A 64 -31.67 26.42 14.47
N LEU A 65 -31.56 27.74 14.28
CA LEU A 65 -30.75 28.32 13.22
C LEU A 65 -29.27 27.94 13.37
N ALA A 66 -28.71 28.08 14.58
CA ALA A 66 -27.33 27.69 14.86
C ALA A 66 -27.08 26.21 14.57
N THR A 67 -27.99 25.33 14.97
CA THR A 67 -27.90 23.88 14.71
C THR A 67 -27.88 23.59 13.20
N LEU A 68 -28.76 24.24 12.43
CA LEU A 68 -28.79 24.07 10.97
C LEU A 68 -27.52 24.60 10.30
N LEU A 69 -27.01 25.76 10.73
CA LEU A 69 -25.75 26.32 10.21
C LEU A 69 -24.55 25.42 10.50
N PHE A 70 -24.44 24.88 11.72
CA PHE A 70 -23.40 23.90 12.05
C PHE A 70 -23.56 22.60 11.24
N GLY A 71 -24.79 22.17 10.95
CA GLY A 71 -25.06 21.05 10.05
C GLY A 71 -24.55 21.30 8.62
N VAL A 72 -24.76 22.50 8.08
CA VAL A 72 -24.23 22.89 6.76
C VAL A 72 -22.70 22.86 6.75
N VAL A 73 -22.05 23.39 7.78
CA VAL A 73 -20.58 23.34 7.90
C VAL A 73 -20.08 21.90 7.99
N ALA A 74 -20.76 21.03 8.74
CA ALA A 74 -20.42 19.61 8.81
C ALA A 74 -20.53 18.91 7.44
N LEU A 75 -21.57 19.22 6.65
CA LEU A 75 -21.76 18.69 5.29
C LEU A 75 -20.72 19.20 4.29
N MET A 76 -20.25 20.44 4.45
CA MET A 76 -19.14 20.98 3.66
C MET A 76 -17.82 20.24 3.90
N ARG A 77 -17.71 19.46 5.00
CA ARG A 77 -16.54 18.67 5.40
C ARG A 77 -15.26 19.52 5.39
N PRO A 78 -15.09 20.47 6.34
CA PRO A 78 -13.84 21.19 6.51
C PRO A 78 -12.72 20.20 6.83
N GLN A 79 -11.70 20.18 5.99
CA GLN A 79 -10.54 19.33 6.14
C GLN A 79 -9.31 20.22 6.29
N THR A 80 -8.50 19.92 7.30
CA THR A 80 -7.14 20.48 7.38
C THR A 80 -6.24 19.60 6.51
N PRO A 81 -5.59 20.15 5.48
CA PRO A 81 -4.63 19.40 4.66
C PRO A 81 -3.42 19.06 5.54
N GLY A 82 -3.42 17.88 6.17
CA GLY A 82 -2.30 17.45 7.02
C GLY A 82 -2.56 16.24 7.93
N GLY A 83 -3.80 15.77 8.08
CA GLY A 83 -4.11 14.69 9.03
C GLY A 83 -3.97 13.26 8.50
N THR A 84 -4.13 13.08 7.19
CA THR A 84 -3.98 11.79 6.51
C THR A 84 -3.68 12.08 5.06
N GLU A 85 -2.42 12.37 4.74
CA GLU A 85 -1.93 11.71 3.53
C GLU A 85 -2.21 10.23 3.79
N ALA A 86 -3.13 9.64 3.03
CA ALA A 86 -3.07 8.21 2.85
C ALA A 86 -1.62 8.00 2.41
N ILE A 87 -0.79 7.50 3.32
CA ILE A 87 0.53 6.99 3.02
C ILE A 87 0.26 5.74 2.17
N ALA A 88 -0.27 5.92 0.96
CA ALA A 88 0.42 5.43 -0.21
C ALA A 88 1.80 6.10 -0.18
N ALA A 89 2.62 5.73 0.81
CA ALA A 89 4.00 5.46 0.52
C ALA A 89 3.89 4.63 -0.74
N ARG A 90 4.25 5.26 -1.84
CA ARG A 90 4.69 4.56 -3.03
C ARG A 90 5.81 3.69 -2.51
N ARG A 91 5.48 2.55 -1.89
CA ARG A 91 6.44 1.56 -1.45
C ARG A 91 7.10 1.22 -2.76
N ILE A 92 8.34 1.67 -2.91
CA ILE A 92 9.16 1.31 -4.05
C ILE A 92 9.43 -0.18 -3.83
N SER A 93 8.45 -1.01 -4.16
CA SER A 93 8.57 -2.45 -4.09
C SER A 93 9.43 -2.84 -5.27
N ALA A 94 10.57 -3.44 -4.96
CA ALA A 94 11.40 -4.08 -5.96
C ALA A 94 11.11 -5.58 -5.95
N ASP A 95 11.24 -6.19 -7.11
CA ASP A 95 11.29 -7.64 -7.24
C ASP A 95 12.75 -8.04 -7.26
N ILE A 96 13.13 -8.90 -6.33
CA ILE A 96 14.48 -9.39 -6.19
C ILE A 96 14.46 -10.90 -6.46
N MET A 97 15.15 -11.34 -7.51
CA MET A 97 15.32 -12.75 -7.82
C MET A 97 16.73 -13.18 -7.44
N VAL A 98 16.87 -14.04 -6.44
CA VAL A 98 18.14 -14.66 -6.09
C VAL A 98 18.34 -15.87 -7.00
N VAL A 99 19.44 -15.89 -7.74
CA VAL A 99 19.83 -16.97 -8.65
C VAL A 99 21.09 -17.60 -8.05
N LEU A 100 20.88 -18.73 -7.37
CA LEU A 100 21.90 -19.40 -6.55
C LEU A 100 22.46 -20.63 -7.26
N ASP A 101 23.78 -20.65 -7.41
CA ASP A 101 24.52 -21.81 -7.89
C ASP A 101 24.56 -22.90 -6.80
N VAL A 102 24.13 -24.11 -7.17
CA VAL A 102 24.15 -25.30 -6.32
C VAL A 102 24.98 -26.43 -6.94
N SER A 103 25.87 -26.09 -7.87
CA SER A 103 26.83 -27.03 -8.46
C SER A 103 27.77 -27.62 -7.39
N LYS A 104 28.50 -28.67 -7.79
CA LYS A 104 29.41 -29.36 -6.86
C LYS A 104 30.59 -28.48 -6.43
N SER A 105 31.03 -27.55 -7.27
CA SER A 105 32.11 -26.62 -6.95
C SER A 105 31.73 -25.66 -5.81
N MET A 106 30.43 -25.35 -5.66
CA MET A 106 29.91 -24.61 -4.51
C MET A 106 29.94 -25.39 -3.18
N LEU A 107 30.27 -26.68 -3.18
CA LEU A 107 30.52 -27.46 -1.96
C LEU A 107 31.96 -27.33 -1.45
N ALA A 108 32.82 -26.58 -2.15
CA ALA A 108 34.19 -26.32 -1.69
C ALA A 108 34.20 -25.58 -0.33
N GLU A 109 35.13 -25.96 0.54
CA GLU A 109 35.26 -25.48 1.92
C GLU A 109 36.21 -24.27 2.08
N ASP A 110 36.59 -23.63 0.97
CA ASP A 110 37.43 -22.42 0.99
C ASP A 110 36.70 -21.19 1.59
N ALA A 111 35.38 -21.26 1.72
CA ALA A 111 34.58 -20.42 2.58
C ALA A 111 33.85 -21.28 3.63
N ALA A 112 34.14 -21.10 4.92
CA ALA A 112 33.55 -21.95 5.95
C ALA A 112 32.01 -21.78 6.07
N PRO A 113 31.22 -22.86 6.20
CA PRO A 113 31.62 -24.28 6.12
C PRO A 113 31.75 -24.82 4.68
N ASN A 114 31.04 -24.21 3.72
CA ASN A 114 31.33 -24.30 2.29
C ASN A 114 30.73 -23.08 1.57
N ARG A 115 31.17 -22.80 0.33
CA ARG A 115 30.69 -21.65 -0.46
C ARG A 115 29.17 -21.56 -0.50
N LEU A 116 28.46 -22.67 -0.71
CA LEU A 116 27.00 -22.72 -0.76
C LEU A 116 26.36 -22.36 0.57
N ALA A 117 26.84 -22.93 1.67
CA ALA A 117 26.32 -22.64 3.01
C ALA A 117 26.56 -21.18 3.39
N ARG A 118 27.73 -20.65 3.00
CA ARG A 118 28.07 -19.23 3.18
C ARG A 118 27.14 -18.34 2.37
N ALA A 119 26.96 -18.61 1.08
CA ALA A 119 26.05 -17.90 0.20
C ALA A 119 24.61 -17.92 0.74
N LYS A 120 24.13 -19.07 1.24
CA LYS A 120 22.80 -19.18 1.87
C LYS A 120 22.67 -18.32 3.12
N ALA A 121 23.70 -18.25 3.95
CA ALA A 121 23.71 -17.39 5.13
C ALA A 121 23.68 -15.89 4.74
N ASP A 122 24.52 -15.49 3.79
CA ASP A 122 24.57 -14.10 3.32
C ASP A 122 23.25 -13.67 2.63
N VAL A 123 22.63 -14.58 1.86
CA VAL A 123 21.29 -14.35 1.27
C VAL A 123 20.22 -14.22 2.35
N ALA A 124 20.23 -15.08 3.37
CA ALA A 124 19.26 -15.02 4.45
C ALA A 124 19.34 -13.66 5.19
N GLU A 125 20.55 -13.23 5.53
CA GLU A 125 20.79 -11.92 6.16
C GLU A 125 20.38 -10.77 5.25
N PHE A 126 20.67 -10.86 3.95
CA PHE A 126 20.24 -9.86 2.98
C PHE A 126 18.72 -9.74 2.93
N VAL A 127 17.98 -10.85 2.84
CA VAL A 127 16.52 -10.86 2.77
C VAL A 127 15.88 -10.24 4.02
N ASP A 128 16.46 -10.46 5.20
CA ASP A 128 15.99 -9.85 6.44
C ASP A 128 16.11 -8.32 6.44
N ARG A 129 17.00 -7.74 5.62
CA ARG A 129 17.19 -6.29 5.50
C ARG A 129 16.31 -5.65 4.42
N VAL A 130 15.86 -6.38 3.40
CA VAL A 130 15.04 -5.85 2.29
C VAL A 130 13.52 -5.99 2.55
N THR A 131 13.08 -5.53 3.71
CA THR A 131 11.65 -5.55 4.08
C THR A 131 10.79 -4.71 3.13
N GLY A 132 9.64 -5.26 2.71
CA GLY A 132 8.70 -4.59 1.80
C GLY A 132 8.93 -4.86 0.30
N HIS A 133 9.93 -5.68 -0.04
CA HIS A 133 10.24 -6.14 -1.39
C HIS A 133 9.78 -7.58 -1.63
N ARG A 134 9.48 -7.96 -2.87
CA ARG A 134 9.20 -9.37 -3.21
C ARG A 134 10.51 -10.08 -3.49
N VAL A 135 10.68 -11.27 -2.94
CA VAL A 135 11.87 -12.10 -3.12
C VAL A 135 11.50 -13.42 -3.77
N GLY A 136 12.34 -13.89 -4.68
CA GLY A 136 12.22 -15.18 -5.35
C GLY A 136 13.57 -15.90 -5.36
N LEU A 137 13.55 -17.22 -5.50
CA LEU A 137 14.73 -18.07 -5.53
C LEU A 137 14.70 -18.99 -6.75
N VAL A 138 15.74 -18.88 -7.57
CA VAL A 138 16.10 -19.84 -8.61
C VAL A 138 17.37 -20.52 -8.15
N ALA A 139 17.39 -21.85 -8.20
CA ALA A 139 18.62 -22.61 -8.02
C ALA A 139 19.05 -23.22 -9.35
N PHE A 140 20.35 -23.24 -9.61
CA PHE A 140 20.87 -23.77 -10.85
C PHE A 140 22.17 -24.56 -10.67
N ALA A 141 22.38 -25.48 -11.60
CA ALA A 141 23.61 -26.21 -11.84
C ALA A 141 23.66 -26.48 -13.36
N GLY A 142 23.55 -27.74 -13.79
CA GLY A 142 23.40 -28.07 -15.22
C GLY A 142 22.00 -27.83 -15.78
N ARG A 143 21.03 -27.48 -14.92
CA ARG A 143 19.70 -26.95 -15.27
C ARG A 143 19.31 -25.90 -14.24
N ALA A 144 18.38 -25.02 -14.59
CA ALA A 144 17.82 -24.05 -13.66
C ALA A 144 16.37 -24.37 -13.31
N ALA A 145 16.01 -24.20 -12.04
CA ALA A 145 14.65 -24.41 -11.54
C ALA A 145 14.26 -23.30 -10.55
N VAL A 146 13.00 -22.86 -10.64
CA VAL A 146 12.41 -21.91 -9.70
C VAL A 146 12.06 -22.69 -8.44
N MET A 147 12.73 -22.36 -7.34
CA MET A 147 12.50 -22.99 -6.03
C MET A 147 11.45 -22.22 -5.24
N SER A 148 11.47 -20.89 -5.34
CA SER A 148 10.47 -20.01 -4.76
C SER A 148 10.07 -18.94 -5.78
N PRO A 149 8.79 -18.86 -6.18
CA PRO A 149 8.29 -17.72 -6.94
C PRO A 149 8.44 -16.41 -6.16
N LEU A 150 8.33 -15.26 -6.85
CA LEU A 150 8.34 -13.95 -6.21
C LEU A 150 7.22 -13.84 -5.16
N THR A 151 7.61 -13.67 -3.90
CA THR A 151 6.69 -13.63 -2.76
C THR A 151 7.11 -12.57 -1.74
N THR A 152 6.15 -12.10 -0.95
CA THR A 152 6.40 -11.30 0.27
C THR A 152 6.50 -12.17 1.52
N ASP A 153 6.29 -13.48 1.40
CA ASP A 153 6.44 -14.44 2.49
C ASP A 153 7.92 -14.81 2.67
N TYR A 154 8.61 -14.03 3.51
CA TYR A 154 10.01 -14.28 3.85
C TYR A 154 10.19 -15.58 4.64
N GLY A 155 9.18 -16.03 5.40
CA GLY A 155 9.24 -17.28 6.14
C GLY A 155 9.31 -18.49 5.20
N PHE A 156 8.46 -18.49 4.17
CA PHE A 156 8.52 -19.48 3.10
C PHE A 156 9.84 -19.42 2.34
N PHE A 157 10.30 -18.22 1.97
CA PHE A 157 11.59 -18.06 1.29
C PHE A 157 12.75 -18.66 2.10
N HIS A 158 12.83 -18.36 3.41
CA HIS A 158 13.84 -18.91 4.31
C HIS A 158 13.77 -20.44 4.42
N LEU A 159 12.56 -21.01 4.49
CA LEU A 159 12.36 -22.45 4.51
C LEU A 159 12.92 -23.11 3.24
N VAL A 160 12.58 -22.55 2.07
CA VAL A 160 13.05 -23.06 0.78
C VAL A 160 14.56 -22.90 0.66
N LEU A 161 15.10 -21.72 0.98
CA LEU A 161 16.55 -21.44 0.93
C LEU A 161 17.33 -22.45 1.78
N LYS A 162 16.87 -22.74 3.00
CA LYS A 162 17.48 -23.75 3.87
C LYS A 162 17.47 -25.15 3.25
N GLY A 163 16.40 -25.52 2.55
CA GLY A 163 16.26 -26.83 1.89
C GLY A 163 17.02 -26.99 0.58
N VAL A 164 17.42 -25.89 -0.08
CA VAL A 164 18.15 -25.93 -1.34
C VAL A 164 19.60 -26.41 -1.14
N GLY A 165 20.05 -27.31 -2.01
CA GLY A 165 21.38 -27.94 -1.99
C GLY A 165 21.77 -28.53 -3.34
N ALA A 166 22.93 -29.19 -3.40
CA ALA A 166 23.46 -29.76 -4.65
C ALA A 166 22.60 -30.88 -5.27
N THR A 167 21.67 -31.45 -4.51
CA THR A 167 20.70 -32.45 -4.98
C THR A 167 19.38 -31.85 -5.44
N SER A 168 19.17 -30.54 -5.25
CA SER A 168 17.92 -29.86 -5.62
C SER A 168 17.76 -29.73 -7.13
N VAL A 169 18.84 -29.88 -7.90
CA VAL A 169 18.82 -29.85 -9.37
C VAL A 169 19.34 -31.18 -9.90
N SER A 170 18.57 -31.80 -10.79
CA SER A 170 18.80 -33.18 -11.29
C SER A 170 19.96 -33.33 -12.28
N ARG A 171 20.63 -32.24 -12.67
CA ARG A 171 21.75 -32.25 -13.62
C ARG A 171 22.93 -31.45 -13.06
N GLY A 172 24.10 -32.08 -12.99
CA GLY A 172 25.36 -31.41 -12.62
C GLY A 172 25.94 -30.58 -13.77
N GLY A 173 27.03 -29.86 -13.47
CA GLY A 173 27.59 -28.80 -14.33
C GLY A 173 27.09 -27.43 -13.89
N THR A 174 27.46 -26.38 -14.62
CA THR A 174 27.08 -25.00 -14.30
C THR A 174 26.70 -24.29 -15.59
N ARG A 175 25.43 -23.90 -15.74
CA ARG A 175 24.87 -23.24 -16.93
C ARG A 175 24.23 -21.92 -16.52
N ILE A 176 25.04 -20.87 -16.49
CA ILE A 176 24.66 -19.54 -16.00
C ILE A 176 23.61 -18.89 -16.92
N GLY A 177 23.76 -18.99 -18.25
CA GLY A 177 22.82 -18.45 -19.22
C GLY A 177 21.42 -19.05 -19.07
N ASP A 178 21.32 -20.37 -18.95
CA ASP A 178 20.04 -21.06 -18.69
C ASP A 178 19.39 -20.56 -17.39
N ALA A 179 20.19 -20.27 -16.36
CA ALA A 179 19.71 -19.72 -15.09
C ALA A 179 19.18 -18.30 -15.21
N ILE A 180 19.88 -17.45 -15.96
CA ILE A 180 19.45 -16.08 -16.26
C ILE A 180 18.14 -16.11 -17.04
N HIS A 181 18.04 -16.88 -18.12
CA HIS A 181 16.79 -17.01 -18.89
C HIS A 181 15.62 -17.49 -18.00
N LYS A 182 15.89 -18.47 -17.13
CA LYS A 182 14.87 -18.98 -16.20
C LYS A 182 14.42 -17.91 -15.21
N ALA A 183 15.35 -17.11 -14.70
CA ALA A 183 15.07 -16.01 -13.80
C ALA A 183 14.30 -14.88 -14.50
N VAL A 184 14.68 -14.50 -15.73
CA VAL A 184 13.94 -13.53 -16.58
C VAL A 184 12.49 -13.98 -16.75
N ALA A 185 12.26 -15.25 -17.10
CA ALA A 185 10.92 -15.80 -17.23
C ALA A 185 10.14 -15.77 -15.90
N ALA A 186 10.81 -16.01 -14.77
CA ALA A 186 10.21 -16.01 -13.45
C ALA A 186 9.80 -14.61 -12.94
N PHE A 187 10.41 -13.53 -13.45
CA PHE A 187 9.96 -12.16 -13.16
C PHE A 187 8.59 -11.83 -13.78
N GLY A 188 8.23 -12.48 -14.89
CA GLY A 188 6.98 -12.22 -15.61
C GLY A 188 6.92 -10.84 -16.28
N VAL A 189 5.70 -10.42 -16.67
CA VAL A 189 5.48 -9.27 -17.58
C VAL A 189 5.34 -7.92 -16.85
N ASN A 190 5.56 -7.85 -15.54
CA ASN A 190 5.22 -6.65 -14.77
C ASN A 190 6.25 -5.51 -14.96
N ARG A 191 5.85 -4.44 -15.65
CA ARG A 191 6.74 -3.32 -16.05
C ARG A 191 6.82 -2.15 -15.07
N GLY A 192 6.03 -2.16 -13.98
CA GLY A 192 5.89 -1.00 -13.08
C GLY A 192 6.81 -0.96 -11.86
N VAL A 193 7.61 -2.01 -11.63
CA VAL A 193 8.45 -2.18 -10.44
C VAL A 193 9.91 -2.38 -10.80
N SER A 194 10.82 -1.94 -9.92
CA SER A 194 12.26 -2.16 -10.08
C SER A 194 12.55 -3.67 -9.99
N ARG A 195 13.34 -4.21 -10.93
CA ARG A 195 13.67 -5.64 -11.00
C ARG A 195 15.16 -5.84 -10.87
N VAL A 196 15.57 -6.62 -9.87
CA VAL A 196 16.98 -6.91 -9.57
C VAL A 196 17.19 -8.41 -9.51
N MET A 197 18.12 -8.92 -10.30
CA MET A 197 18.59 -10.29 -10.26
C MET A 197 19.92 -10.34 -9.50
N LEU A 198 19.96 -11.13 -8.43
CA LEU A 198 21.18 -11.37 -7.65
C LEU A 198 21.74 -12.73 -8.06
N LEU A 199 22.75 -12.74 -8.92
CA LEU A 199 23.44 -13.95 -9.37
C LEU A 199 24.56 -14.30 -8.38
N ILE A 200 24.55 -15.51 -7.85
CA ILE A 200 25.54 -15.98 -6.88
C ILE A 200 26.14 -17.28 -7.42
N THR A 201 27.42 -17.27 -7.74
CA THR A 201 28.14 -18.37 -8.40
C THR A 201 29.64 -18.27 -8.14
N ASP A 202 30.39 -19.32 -8.43
CA ASP A 202 31.85 -19.30 -8.50
C ASP A 202 32.39 -18.94 -9.88
N GLY A 203 31.51 -18.68 -10.86
CA GLY A 203 31.86 -18.12 -12.16
C GLY A 203 32.23 -19.15 -13.22
N GLU A 204 32.13 -20.45 -12.92
CA GLU A 204 32.31 -21.49 -13.91
C GLU A 204 31.05 -21.59 -14.80
N ASP A 205 31.21 -21.52 -16.12
CA ASP A 205 30.11 -21.75 -17.07
C ASP A 205 30.46 -22.86 -18.07
N HIS A 206 29.47 -23.66 -18.42
CA HIS A 206 29.58 -24.76 -19.38
C HIS A 206 28.61 -24.55 -20.55
N ASP A 207 29.10 -23.92 -21.61
CA ASP A 207 28.44 -23.76 -22.92
C ASP A 207 27.00 -23.22 -22.81
N SER A 208 26.79 -22.13 -22.08
CA SER A 208 25.46 -21.52 -21.92
C SER A 208 25.34 -20.08 -22.43
N PHE A 209 26.39 -19.53 -23.05
CA PHE A 209 26.41 -18.19 -23.64
C PHE A 209 25.82 -17.11 -22.71
N PRO A 210 26.36 -16.93 -21.50
CA PRO A 210 25.75 -16.10 -20.46
C PRO A 210 25.57 -14.63 -20.88
N MET A 211 26.42 -14.12 -21.78
CA MET A 211 26.32 -12.75 -22.27
C MET A 211 25.04 -12.47 -23.05
N ASP A 212 24.56 -13.42 -23.85
CA ASP A 212 23.32 -13.27 -24.61
C ASP A 212 22.12 -13.19 -23.67
N ALA A 213 22.13 -14.02 -22.61
CA ALA A 213 21.11 -14.01 -21.57
C ALA A 213 21.12 -12.71 -20.74
N VAL A 214 22.30 -12.15 -20.48
CA VAL A 214 22.46 -10.83 -19.82
C VAL A 214 21.85 -9.73 -20.68
N GLU A 215 22.09 -9.73 -21.99
CA GLU A 215 21.51 -8.75 -22.91
C GLU A 215 19.97 -8.82 -22.90
N GLU A 216 19.39 -10.02 -22.93
CA GLU A 216 17.94 -10.21 -22.81
C GLU A 216 17.42 -9.64 -21.48
N ALA A 217 18.08 -9.93 -20.36
CA ALA A 217 17.66 -9.44 -19.05
C ALA A 217 17.71 -7.90 -18.96
N VAL A 218 18.78 -7.29 -19.50
CA VAL A 218 18.94 -5.82 -19.54
C VAL A 218 17.84 -5.19 -20.40
N ASN A 219 17.55 -5.77 -21.58
CA ASN A 219 16.47 -5.32 -22.45
C ASN A 219 15.08 -5.46 -21.80
N ALA A 220 14.91 -6.45 -20.91
CA ALA A 220 13.70 -6.61 -20.10
C ALA A 220 13.60 -5.62 -18.93
N GLY A 221 14.62 -4.78 -18.71
CA GLY A 221 14.71 -3.79 -17.62
C GLY A 221 15.12 -4.41 -16.27
N ILE A 222 15.80 -5.56 -16.29
CA ILE A 222 16.28 -6.25 -15.09
C ILE A 222 17.75 -5.86 -14.86
N ARG A 223 18.07 -5.39 -13.65
CA ARG A 223 19.45 -5.13 -13.25
C ARG A 223 20.06 -6.41 -12.68
N ILE A 224 21.16 -6.89 -13.25
CA ILE A 224 21.89 -8.04 -12.72
C ILE A 224 23.01 -7.55 -11.80
N VAL A 225 23.12 -8.15 -10.62
CA VAL A 225 24.22 -8.00 -9.68
C VAL A 225 24.83 -9.38 -9.47
N ALA A 226 26.09 -9.56 -9.84
CA ALA A 226 26.80 -10.83 -9.67
C ALA A 226 27.67 -10.79 -8.40
N ILE A 227 27.62 -11.86 -7.61
CA ILE A 227 28.47 -12.13 -6.46
C ILE A 227 29.25 -13.40 -6.76
N GLY A 228 30.56 -13.25 -6.90
CA GLY A 228 31.50 -14.35 -7.09
C GLY A 228 31.94 -14.97 -5.76
N PHE A 229 31.91 -16.30 -5.66
CA PHE A 229 32.49 -17.05 -4.54
C PHE A 229 33.70 -17.86 -5.02
N GLY A 230 34.88 -17.52 -4.52
CA GLY A 230 36.11 -18.24 -4.84
C GLY A 230 37.30 -17.70 -4.04
N SER A 231 38.35 -18.50 -3.98
CA SER A 231 39.66 -18.11 -3.45
C SER A 231 40.66 -18.19 -4.59
N GLU A 232 41.00 -17.02 -5.14
CA GLU A 232 41.98 -16.78 -6.23
C GLU A 232 41.84 -17.60 -7.52
#